data_AF-A0AAE1K5F5-F1
#
_entry.id   AF-A0AAE1K5F5-F1
#
_cell.length_a   1.000
_cell.length_b   1.000
_cell.length_c   1.000
_cell.angle_alpha   90.00
_cell.angle_beta   90.00
_cell.angle_gamma   90.00
#
_symmetry.space_group_name_H-M   'P 1'
#
loop_
_entity.id
_entity.type
_entity.pdbx_description
1 polymer ?
#
loop_
_entity_poly.entity_id
_entity_poly.type
_entity_poly.pdbx_seq_one_letter_code
_entity_poly.pdbx_strand_id
1 'polypeptide(L)'
;MHRTLLALLTTFNEVDMTNLMKLRADYKDVFVDEHGVKLGLMSGFIKAAMSALQHQPIVNGVIDGDDIMYRQYIDISIAGLVVLVLRNANGMNFAEIEKEINNLAKKATDGTMSIDEMDGGTFTISNGGVYGSLLSTPIINPPQLAILLFVLARCGNSITIWKLAKFGKFTFD
;
A
#
# COMPACT_ATOMS: atom_id res chain seq x y z
N MET A 1 5.28 20.44 -19.82
CA MET A 1 5.39 19.07 -19.27
C MET A 1 6.67 19.02 -18.43
N HIS A 2 6.58 19.29 -17.12
CA HIS A 2 7.73 19.15 -16.22
C HIS A 2 8.10 17.67 -16.13
N ARG A 3 9.23 17.27 -16.74
CA ARG A 3 9.76 15.91 -16.61
C ARG A 3 10.43 15.80 -15.25
N THR A 4 9.70 15.33 -14.24
CA THR A 4 10.30 14.96 -12.95
C THR A 4 11.13 13.69 -13.16
N LEU A 5 12.45 13.84 -13.29
CA LEU A 5 13.38 12.72 -13.23
C LEU A 5 13.35 12.13 -11.82
N LEU A 6 12.96 10.86 -11.70
CA LEU A 6 12.91 10.13 -10.44
C LEU A 6 14.16 9.25 -10.32
N ALA A 7 14.96 9.47 -9.25
CA ALA A 7 15.98 8.52 -8.83
C ALA A 7 15.29 7.37 -8.07
N LEU A 8 15.19 6.20 -8.70
CA LEU A 8 14.52 5.02 -8.13
C LEU A 8 15.54 4.16 -7.40
N LEU A 9 15.34 3.96 -6.10
CA LEU A 9 16.14 3.04 -5.28
C LEU A 9 15.21 2.05 -4.58
N THR A 10 15.62 0.78 -4.57
CA THR A 10 14.87 -0.30 -3.91
C THR A 10 15.63 -0.82 -2.70
N THR A 11 14.93 -0.95 -1.59
CA THR A 11 15.42 -1.55 -0.35
C THR A 11 14.57 -2.75 0.02
N PHE A 12 15.20 -3.75 0.64
CA PHE A 12 14.56 -5.03 0.95
C PHE A 12 14.73 -5.32 2.43
N ASN A 13 13.67 -5.81 3.06
CA ASN A 13 13.69 -6.28 4.42
C ASN A 13 12.84 -7.55 4.53
N GLU A 14 13.12 -8.39 5.52
CA GLU A 14 12.29 -9.54 5.88
C GLU A 14 11.57 -9.28 7.19
N VAL A 15 10.33 -9.72 7.29
CA VAL A 15 9.47 -9.57 8.46
C VAL A 15 8.84 -10.90 8.81
N ASP A 16 8.98 -11.32 10.06
CA ASP A 16 8.29 -12.50 10.58
C ASP A 16 6.79 -12.21 10.78
N MET A 17 5.95 -13.03 10.14
CA MET A 17 4.49 -12.91 10.17
C MET A 17 3.83 -13.89 11.12
N THR A 18 4.58 -14.70 11.85
CA THR A 18 4.05 -15.71 12.78
C THR A 18 2.97 -15.13 13.70
N ASN A 19 3.23 -13.96 14.27
CA ASN A 19 2.29 -13.29 15.16
C ASN A 19 1.04 -12.76 14.44
N LEU A 20 1.18 -12.20 13.23
CA LEU A 20 0.02 -11.73 12.47
C LEU A 20 -0.84 -12.90 11.98
N MET A 21 -0.21 -13.99 11.55
CA MET A 21 -0.91 -15.21 11.13
C MET A 21 -1.64 -15.86 12.31
N LYS A 22 -1.03 -15.89 13.49
CA LYS A 22 -1.67 -16.36 14.72
C LYS A 22 -2.88 -15.49 15.09
N LEU A 23 -2.72 -14.17 15.14
CA LEU A 23 -3.82 -13.24 15.39
C LEU A 23 -4.97 -13.45 14.38
N ARG A 24 -4.65 -13.60 13.10
CA ARG A 24 -5.66 -13.89 12.09
C ARG A 24 -6.33 -15.23 12.34
N ALA A 25 -5.59 -16.28 12.71
CA ALA A 25 -6.17 -17.60 13.00
C ALA A 25 -7.12 -17.57 14.19
N ASP A 26 -6.76 -16.83 15.25
CA ASP A 26 -7.52 -16.75 16.49
C ASP A 26 -8.82 -15.94 16.32
N TYR A 27 -8.80 -14.88 15.49
CA TYR A 27 -9.91 -13.91 15.39
C TYR A 27 -10.68 -13.92 14.07
N LYS A 28 -10.25 -14.65 13.03
CA LYS A 28 -10.91 -14.60 11.70
C LYS A 28 -12.40 -14.92 11.72
N ASP A 29 -12.83 -15.87 12.56
CA ASP A 29 -14.21 -16.36 12.54
C ASP A 29 -15.11 -15.39 13.32
N VAL A 30 -14.67 -14.99 14.52
CA VAL A 30 -15.32 -13.93 15.32
C VAL A 30 -15.43 -12.62 14.54
N PHE A 31 -14.39 -12.24 13.81
CA PHE A 31 -14.39 -11.01 13.00
C PHE A 31 -15.41 -11.06 11.86
N VAL A 32 -15.60 -12.23 11.25
CA VAL A 32 -16.65 -12.43 10.23
C VAL A 32 -18.03 -12.33 10.86
N ASP A 33 -18.23 -12.94 12.04
CA ASP A 33 -19.52 -12.92 12.73
C ASP A 33 -19.91 -11.50 13.17
N GLU A 34 -18.97 -10.71 13.68
CA GLU A 34 -19.24 -9.35 14.16
C GLU A 34 -19.33 -8.31 13.05
N HIS A 35 -18.50 -8.42 12.00
CA HIS A 35 -18.37 -7.37 10.99
C HIS A 35 -18.89 -7.75 9.61
N GLY A 36 -19.20 -9.03 9.36
CA GLY A 36 -19.68 -9.53 8.07
C GLY A 36 -18.63 -9.51 6.96
N VAL A 37 -17.34 -9.40 7.32
CA VAL A 37 -16.23 -9.30 6.36
C VAL A 37 -15.06 -10.18 6.81
N LYS A 38 -14.32 -10.76 5.87
CA LYS A 38 -13.17 -11.63 6.18
C LYS A 38 -11.99 -10.80 6.66
N LEU A 39 -11.34 -11.24 7.74
CA LEU A 39 -10.07 -10.66 8.19
C LEU A 39 -8.94 -11.03 7.21
N GLY A 40 -8.53 -10.06 6.40
CA GLY A 40 -7.42 -10.16 5.47
C GLY A 40 -6.07 -9.81 6.11
N LEU A 41 -4.99 -10.05 5.36
CA LEU A 41 -3.66 -9.57 5.73
C LEU A 41 -3.44 -8.10 5.29
N MET A 42 -4.19 -7.66 4.28
CA MET A 42 -4.08 -6.31 3.70
C MET A 42 -4.35 -5.22 4.73
N SER A 43 -5.38 -5.37 5.56
CA SER A 43 -5.67 -4.41 6.62
C SER A 43 -4.51 -4.23 7.60
N GLY A 44 -3.76 -5.30 7.91
CA GLY A 44 -2.53 -5.24 8.70
C GLY A 44 -1.44 -4.41 8.02
N PHE A 45 -1.19 -4.65 6.73
CA PHE A 45 -0.19 -3.88 5.97
C PHE A 45 -0.57 -2.42 5.80
N ILE A 46 -1.84 -2.14 5.53
CA ILE A 46 -2.35 -0.77 5.39
C ILE A 46 -2.19 -0.03 6.72
N LYS A 47 -2.58 -0.64 7.84
CA LYS A 47 -2.39 -0.06 9.18
C LYS A 47 -0.92 0.18 9.52
N ALA A 48 -0.03 -0.76 9.18
CA ALA A 48 1.40 -0.60 9.38
C ALA A 48 1.97 0.53 8.50
N ALA A 49 1.56 0.61 7.24
CA ALA A 49 1.97 1.67 6.32
C ALA A 49 1.49 3.04 6.79
N MET A 50 0.24 3.16 7.22
CA MET A 50 -0.30 4.39 7.80
C MET A 50 0.52 4.88 9.00
N SER A 51 0.84 3.97 9.94
CA SER A 51 1.68 4.30 11.09
C SER A 51 3.07 4.76 10.64
N ALA A 52 3.69 4.06 9.68
CA ALA A 52 4.99 4.44 9.13
C ALA A 52 4.97 5.81 8.43
N LEU A 53 3.91 6.12 7.67
CA LEU A 53 3.74 7.40 6.98
C LEU A 53 3.52 8.57 7.96
N GLN A 54 2.85 8.33 9.09
CA GLN A 54 2.72 9.32 10.16
C GLN A 54 4.07 9.64 10.82
N HIS A 55 4.94 8.63 11.01
CA HIS A 55 6.28 8.82 11.56
C HIS A 55 7.27 9.40 10.54
N GLN A 56 7.06 9.16 9.25
CA GLN A 56 7.92 9.60 8.14
C GLN A 56 7.09 10.34 7.08
N PRO A 57 6.63 11.57 7.39
CA PRO A 57 5.69 12.31 6.53
C PRO A 57 6.28 12.67 5.16
N ILE A 58 7.61 12.70 5.02
CA ILE A 58 8.29 12.92 3.73
C ILE A 58 7.91 11.86 2.69
N VAL A 59 7.62 10.63 3.11
CA VAL A 59 7.23 9.54 2.21
C VAL A 59 5.82 9.76 1.64
N ASN A 60 4.95 10.47 2.36
CA ASN A 60 3.59 10.80 1.95
C ASN A 60 3.51 12.08 1.07
N GLY A 61 4.64 12.77 0.88
CA GLY A 61 4.70 14.03 0.16
C GLY A 61 4.66 13.88 -1.36
N VAL A 62 4.85 15.00 -2.05
CA VAL A 62 5.09 15.14 -3.49
C VAL A 62 6.27 16.06 -3.69
N ILE A 63 7.05 15.81 -4.74
CA ILE A 63 8.07 16.76 -5.20
C ILE A 63 7.46 17.52 -6.37
N ASP A 64 7.29 18.82 -6.21
CA ASP A 64 6.88 19.74 -7.28
C ASP A 64 7.96 20.79 -7.47
N GLY A 65 8.58 20.82 -8.65
CA GLY A 65 9.77 21.64 -8.89
C GLY A 65 10.86 21.33 -7.88
N ASP A 66 11.25 22.33 -7.09
CA ASP A 66 12.27 22.25 -6.04
C ASP A 66 11.67 22.12 -4.62
N ASP A 67 10.34 22.17 -4.51
CA ASP A 67 9.64 22.10 -3.23
C ASP A 67 9.11 20.69 -2.94
N ILE A 68 9.09 20.34 -1.65
CA ILE A 68 8.43 19.13 -1.16
C ILE A 68 7.10 19.53 -0.53
N MET A 69 6.00 19.12 -1.16
CA MET A 69 4.66 19.32 -0.64
C MET A 69 4.26 18.16 0.27
N TYR A 70 4.04 18.45 1.55
CA TYR A 70 3.56 17.47 2.51
C TYR A 70 2.03 17.39 2.50
N ARG A 71 1.49 16.17 2.55
CA ARG A 71 0.04 15.92 2.62
C ARG A 71 -0.37 15.53 4.04
N GLN A 72 -1.47 16.11 4.51
CA GLN A 72 -2.04 15.84 5.85
C GLN A 72 -2.99 14.64 5.89
N TYR A 73 -3.42 14.15 4.71
CA TYR A 73 -4.25 12.96 4.55
C TYR A 73 -3.41 11.81 4.02
N ILE A 74 -3.88 10.58 4.25
CA ILE A 74 -3.23 9.35 3.79
C ILE A 74 -4.24 8.58 2.93
N ASP A 75 -4.02 8.59 1.62
CA ASP A 75 -4.79 7.81 0.67
C ASP A 75 -3.92 6.66 0.16
N ILE A 76 -4.34 5.42 0.42
CA ILE A 76 -3.56 4.24 0.07
C ILE A 76 -4.08 3.66 -1.24
N SER A 77 -3.27 3.71 -2.28
CA SER A 77 -3.48 2.96 -3.51
C SER A 77 -3.15 1.48 -3.28
N ILE A 78 -4.03 0.57 -3.66
CA ILE A 78 -3.78 -0.87 -3.67
C ILE A 78 -3.62 -1.29 -5.13
N ALA A 79 -2.41 -1.69 -5.50
CA ALA A 79 -2.08 -2.12 -6.85
C ALA A 79 -2.19 -3.64 -6.99
N GLY A 80 -3.16 -4.08 -7.79
CA GLY A 80 -3.34 -5.45 -8.29
C GLY A 80 -3.59 -5.45 -9.80
N LEU A 81 -4.63 -6.15 -10.26
CA LEU A 81 -5.08 -6.07 -11.66
C LEU A 81 -5.61 -4.68 -12.02
N VAL A 82 -6.23 -4.02 -11.04
CA VAL A 82 -6.75 -2.65 -11.10
C VAL A 82 -6.20 -1.90 -9.88
N VAL A 83 -6.00 -0.59 -9.99
CA VAL A 83 -5.60 0.26 -8.87
C VAL A 83 -6.85 0.74 -8.14
N LEU A 84 -6.92 0.44 -6.85
CA LEU A 84 -8.00 0.88 -5.95
C LEU A 84 -7.46 1.94 -5.00
N VAL A 85 -8.18 3.04 -4.76
CA VAL A 85 -7.73 4.07 -3.82
C VAL A 85 -8.60 4.07 -2.56
N LEU A 86 -8.00 3.69 -1.43
CA LEU A 86 -8.60 3.87 -0.10
C LEU A 86 -8.35 5.31 0.38
N ARG A 87 -9.41 6.11 0.41
CA ARG A 87 -9.34 7.51 0.82
C ARG A 87 -9.41 7.66 2.34
N ASN A 88 -8.63 8.59 2.90
CA ASN A 88 -8.58 8.88 4.34
C ASN A 88 -8.41 7.62 5.19
N ALA A 89 -7.47 6.76 4.79
CA ALA A 89 -7.21 5.49 5.46
C ALA A 89 -6.82 5.69 6.94
N ASN A 90 -6.26 6.85 7.30
CA ASN A 90 -5.91 7.25 8.66
C ASN A 90 -7.05 7.09 9.68
N GLY A 91 -8.30 7.34 9.27
CA GLY A 91 -9.48 7.24 10.14
C GLY A 91 -10.10 5.85 10.24
N MET A 92 -9.74 4.92 9.35
CA MET A 92 -10.46 3.65 9.20
C MET A 92 -9.96 2.58 10.16
N ASN A 93 -10.84 1.78 10.75
CA ASN A 93 -10.48 0.57 11.51
C ASN A 93 -10.26 -0.65 10.57
N PHE A 94 -9.86 -1.80 11.12
CA PHE A 94 -9.60 -3.01 10.31
C PHE A 94 -10.82 -3.47 9.50
N ALA A 95 -12.01 -3.42 10.10
CA ALA A 95 -13.25 -3.85 9.43
C ALA A 95 -13.65 -2.89 8.32
N GLU A 96 -13.51 -1.59 8.53
CA GLU A 96 -13.76 -0.55 7.52
C GLU A 96 -12.83 -0.70 6.33
N ILE A 97 -11.52 -0.94 6.58
CA ILE A 97 -10.54 -1.18 5.51
C ILE A 97 -10.95 -2.40 4.68
N GLU A 98 -11.23 -3.55 5.31
CA GLU A 98 -11.59 -4.77 4.57
C GLU A 98 -12.93 -4.62 3.82
N LYS A 99 -13.91 -3.92 4.41
CA LYS A 99 -15.19 -3.63 3.74
C LYS A 99 -14.99 -2.76 2.51
N GLU A 100 -14.21 -1.70 2.64
CA GLU A 100 -13.99 -0.76 1.54
C GLU A 100 -13.18 -1.41 0.42
N ILE A 101 -12.16 -2.20 0.74
CA ILE A 101 -11.44 -3.02 -0.25
C ILE A 101 -12.42 -3.93 -1.02
N ASN A 102 -13.32 -4.62 -0.31
CA ASN A 102 -14.30 -5.50 -0.96
C ASN A 102 -15.29 -4.73 -1.84
N ASN A 103 -15.72 -3.53 -1.42
CA ASN A 103 -16.59 -2.68 -2.22
C ASN A 103 -15.90 -2.21 -3.51
N LEU A 104 -14.67 -1.71 -3.39
CA LEU A 104 -13.87 -1.28 -4.53
C LEU A 104 -13.54 -2.46 -5.46
N ALA A 105 -13.18 -3.61 -4.91
CA ALA A 105 -12.91 -4.82 -5.71
C ALA A 105 -14.15 -5.31 -6.47
N LYS A 106 -15.34 -5.21 -5.89
CA LYS A 106 -16.60 -5.52 -6.60
C LYS A 106 -16.84 -4.55 -7.75
N LYS A 107 -16.73 -3.24 -7.51
CA LYS A 107 -16.85 -2.22 -8.55
C LYS A 107 -15.85 -2.42 -9.69
N ALA A 108 -14.60 -2.80 -9.37
CA ALA A 108 -13.58 -3.11 -10.38
C ALA A 108 -13.97 -4.32 -11.23
N THR A 109 -14.51 -5.37 -10.59
CA THR A 109 -14.96 -6.59 -11.27
C THR A 109 -16.18 -6.32 -12.15
N ASP A 110 -17.11 -5.51 -11.67
CA ASP A 110 -18.34 -5.15 -12.37
C ASP A 110 -18.10 -4.07 -13.45
N GLY A 111 -16.90 -3.50 -13.53
CA GLY A 111 -16.55 -2.42 -14.46
C GLY A 111 -17.27 -1.09 -14.20
N THR A 112 -17.81 -0.91 -12.99
CA THR A 112 -18.58 0.28 -12.58
C THR A 112 -17.74 1.31 -11.82
N MET A 113 -16.43 1.07 -11.71
CA MET A 113 -15.49 1.95 -11.04
C MET A 113 -15.34 3.28 -11.79
N SER A 114 -15.45 4.37 -11.05
CA SER A 114 -15.18 5.71 -11.59
C SER A 114 -13.68 5.98 -11.67
N ILE A 115 -13.26 6.87 -12.58
CA ILE A 115 -11.86 7.30 -12.71
C ILE A 115 -11.38 7.94 -11.40
N ASP A 116 -12.25 8.68 -10.74
CA ASP A 116 -11.96 9.32 -9.44
C ASP A 116 -11.66 8.28 -8.34
N GLU A 117 -12.16 7.05 -8.43
CA GLU A 117 -11.84 5.98 -7.45
C GLU A 117 -10.48 5.29 -7.73
N MET A 118 -9.92 5.52 -8.91
CA MET A 118 -8.64 4.96 -9.33
C MET A 118 -7.48 5.95 -9.16
N ASP A 119 -7.77 7.24 -9.00
CA ASP A 119 -6.79 8.31 -8.95
C ASP A 119 -6.68 9.00 -7.57
N GLY A 120 -5.55 9.68 -7.33
CA GLY A 120 -5.35 10.56 -6.18
C GLY A 120 -4.76 9.91 -4.93
N GLY A 121 -4.28 8.67 -5.02
CA GLY A 121 -3.57 8.03 -3.90
C GLY A 121 -2.24 8.71 -3.57
N THR A 122 -1.87 8.72 -2.30
CA THR A 122 -0.62 9.33 -1.81
C THR A 122 0.52 8.33 -1.67
N PHE A 123 0.19 7.06 -1.44
CA PHE A 123 1.14 5.97 -1.31
C PHE A 123 0.55 4.67 -1.88
N THR A 124 1.37 3.86 -2.56
CA THR A 124 0.90 2.58 -3.13
C THR A 124 1.39 1.38 -2.32
N ILE A 125 0.50 0.42 -2.08
CA ILE A 125 0.81 -0.92 -1.61
C ILE A 125 0.46 -1.91 -2.72
N SER A 126 1.35 -2.85 -3.03
CA SER A 126 1.12 -3.92 -3.98
C SER A 126 1.44 -5.28 -3.37
N ASN A 127 0.70 -6.31 -3.79
CA ASN A 127 0.93 -7.69 -3.40
C ASN A 127 1.51 -8.48 -4.58
N GLY A 128 2.84 -8.62 -4.61
CA GLY A 128 3.55 -9.32 -5.67
C GLY A 128 3.43 -10.85 -5.59
N GLY A 129 3.07 -11.36 -4.40
CA GLY A 129 2.99 -12.80 -4.16
C GLY A 129 1.85 -13.51 -4.90
N VAL A 130 0.79 -12.78 -5.29
CA VAL A 130 -0.35 -13.34 -6.04
C VAL A 130 0.06 -13.83 -7.43
N TYR A 131 1.07 -13.20 -8.03
CA TYR A 131 1.53 -13.51 -9.39
C TYR A 131 2.75 -14.44 -9.43
N GLY A 132 3.12 -15.03 -8.29
CA GLY A 132 4.26 -15.96 -8.19
C GLY A 132 5.64 -15.29 -8.32
N SER A 133 5.71 -13.96 -8.22
CA SER A 133 6.99 -13.24 -8.19
C SER A 133 7.59 -13.35 -6.80
N LEU A 134 8.80 -13.90 -6.70
CA LEU A 134 9.58 -13.93 -5.46
C LEU A 134 10.14 -12.55 -5.11
N LEU A 135 10.62 -11.82 -6.13
CA LEU A 135 11.29 -10.53 -6.01
C LEU A 135 10.90 -9.69 -7.25
N SER A 136 10.38 -8.48 -7.07
CA SER A 136 10.23 -7.52 -8.18
C SER A 136 10.45 -6.08 -7.69
N THR A 137 10.93 -5.24 -8.60
CA THR A 137 11.07 -3.80 -8.37
C THR A 137 9.76 -3.14 -8.83
N PRO A 138 8.85 -2.76 -7.91
CA PRO A 138 7.61 -2.11 -8.30
C PRO A 138 7.90 -0.76 -8.96
N ILE A 139 6.99 -0.28 -9.82
CA ILE A 139 7.11 1.06 -10.42
C ILE A 139 6.25 2.02 -9.60
N ILE A 140 6.81 3.17 -9.22
CA ILE A 140 6.09 4.23 -8.51
C ILE A 140 5.04 4.81 -9.43
N ASN A 141 3.81 5.00 -8.92
CA ASN A 141 2.76 5.72 -9.62
C ASN A 141 2.93 7.25 -9.40
N PRO A 142 3.39 8.04 -10.38
CA PRO A 142 3.53 9.48 -10.20
C PRO A 142 2.15 10.12 -9.90
N PRO A 143 2.05 11.14 -9.02
CA PRO A 143 3.11 11.92 -8.38
C PRO A 143 3.58 11.38 -7.02
N GLN A 144 3.33 10.11 -6.69
CA GLN A 144 3.74 9.51 -5.41
C GLN A 144 5.26 9.39 -5.32
N LEU A 145 5.78 9.28 -4.08
CA LEU A 145 7.22 9.20 -3.81
C LEU A 145 7.72 7.80 -3.48
N ALA A 146 6.83 6.88 -3.13
CA ALA A 146 7.19 5.54 -2.69
C ALA A 146 6.07 4.53 -2.93
N ILE A 147 6.48 3.27 -3.00
CA ILE A 147 5.58 2.11 -3.13
C ILE A 147 6.10 0.98 -2.25
N LEU A 148 5.18 0.37 -1.52
CA LEU A 148 5.43 -0.83 -0.74
C LEU A 148 4.98 -2.03 -1.56
N LEU A 149 5.89 -2.93 -1.88
CA LEU A 149 5.52 -4.24 -2.39
C LEU A 149 5.73 -5.25 -1.26
N PHE A 150 4.81 -6.18 -1.07
CA PHE A 150 5.03 -7.31 -0.18
C PHE A 150 4.83 -8.62 -0.93
N VAL A 151 5.62 -9.62 -0.55
CA VAL A 151 5.56 -10.97 -1.12
C VAL A 151 5.55 -11.98 0.01
N LEU A 152 4.53 -12.82 0.03
CA LEU A 152 4.50 -14.03 0.87
C LEU A 152 5.49 -15.04 0.31
N ALA A 153 6.67 -15.12 0.92
CA ALA A 153 7.63 -16.17 0.61
C ALA A 153 7.12 -17.49 1.20
N ARG A 154 7.11 -18.56 0.40
CA ARG A 154 6.68 -19.90 0.84
C ARG A 154 7.67 -20.60 1.80
N CYS A 155 8.80 -19.98 2.13
CA CYS A 155 9.84 -20.55 2.97
C CYS A 155 9.71 -20.01 4.40
N GLY A 156 8.80 -20.58 5.19
CA GLY A 156 8.52 -20.16 6.56
C GLY A 156 7.49 -19.04 6.67
N ASN A 157 7.06 -18.73 7.91
CA ASN A 157 6.08 -17.68 8.20
C ASN A 157 6.64 -16.26 7.96
N SER A 158 7.69 -16.07 7.15
CA SER A 158 8.30 -14.77 6.88
C SER A 158 7.73 -14.17 5.58
N ILE A 159 7.45 -12.87 5.63
CA ILE A 159 7.19 -12.05 4.44
C ILE A 159 8.42 -11.21 4.17
N THR A 160 8.90 -11.26 2.94
CA THR A 160 9.86 -10.26 2.46
C THR A 160 9.08 -9.01 2.09
N ILE A 161 9.36 -7.92 2.79
CA ILE A 161 8.82 -6.59 2.53
C ILE A 161 9.80 -5.82 1.64
N TRP A 162 9.27 -5.35 0.51
CA TRP A 162 9.97 -4.59 -0.50
C TRP A 162 9.62 -3.13 -0.29
N LYS A 163 10.56 -2.35 0.23
CA LYS A 163 10.39 -0.92 0.34
C LYS A 163 11.13 -0.26 -0.81
N LEU A 164 10.42 0.10 -1.86
CA LEU A 164 10.93 1.05 -2.84
C LEU A 164 10.64 2.46 -2.30
N ALA A 165 11.68 3.15 -1.85
CA ALA A 165 11.58 4.51 -1.36
C ALA A 165 12.65 5.38 -2.03
N LYS A 166 12.19 6.48 -2.67
CA LYS A 166 13.05 7.57 -3.14
C LYS A 166 13.46 8.46 -1.95
N PHE A 167 14.71 8.90 -1.95
CA PHE A 167 15.12 10.14 -1.30
C PHE A 167 15.87 11.01 -2.32
N GLY A 168 15.40 12.24 -2.54
CA GLY A 168 16.17 13.33 -3.17
C GLY A 168 16.19 13.43 -4.70
N LYS A 169 16.30 14.69 -5.17
CA LYS A 169 16.85 15.12 -6.48
C LYS A 169 18.38 15.11 -6.34
N PHE A 170 19.11 14.63 -7.35
CA PHE A 170 20.50 15.04 -7.55
C PHE A 170 20.49 16.07 -8.68
N THR A 171 20.82 17.32 -8.38
CA THR A 171 21.33 18.25 -9.38
C THR A 171 22.76 17.79 -9.69
N PHE A 172 22.99 17.35 -10.92
CA PHE A 172 24.35 17.30 -11.43
C PHE A 172 24.67 18.72 -11.87
N ASP A 173 25.54 19.38 -11.09
CA ASP A 173 26.29 20.54 -11.57
C ASP A 173 27.31 20.09 -12.64
#